data_AF-A0A933ZW55-F1
#
_entry.id   AF-A0A933ZW55-F1
#
_cell.length_a   1.000
_cell.length_b   1.000
_cell.length_c   1.000
_cell.angle_alpha   90.00
_cell.angle_beta   90.00
_cell.angle_gamma   90.00
#
_symmetry.space_group_name_H-M   'P 1'
#
loop_
_entity.id
_entity.type
_entity.pdbx_description
1 polymer ?
#
loop_
_entity_poly.entity_id
_entity_poly.type
_entity_poly.pdbx_seq_one_letter_code
_entity_poly.pdbx_strand_id
1 'polypeptide(L)'
;MADLTVTISNGPRTNAVGRRVPLAGDPVAALAQALEASPRTVDAWWGIHCWQGDHRETERWEDSAGVAVDIDFSDEAGEHVAPPPAEAQRLASAGLPGNLFHQTPRGARLVFVFPVPCTDAGAWDLAARGAGELVTQVLQRARLNAARNVGLAGFKVDAGALCDRARFLFTPRARVDDLQREATVVVLRSAPYSVEELAASAPKPDKVPAPPRPRSAAASARFEEASERFNADQASEWPRSGGTCPACGHHGCFGTLPDSPGRWSCFSAGHPDTCGIRAPSGSCFLGDALDLAAFAAARTPADHLRAEGYLTASASPEPRSRVPGEDDGDPDPRDPDPDPRDPVPAVPDPRGYVTPDRRTVAQVLAQVPTNALGRLWRPLAKQDLDWLTSVPPPRLYLLTGTVDGKEAGILALGKVGMLVAPGSAGKS
;
A
#
# COMPACT_ATOMS: atom_id res chain seq x y z
N MET A 1 25.58 -7.17 14.07
CA MET A 1 24.17 -7.19 13.63
C MET A 1 23.66 -5.77 13.77
N ALA A 2 22.81 -5.28 12.86
CA ALA A 2 22.24 -3.94 12.99
C ALA A 2 21.34 -3.90 14.23
N ASP A 3 21.46 -2.86 15.04
CA ASP A 3 20.64 -2.69 16.24
C ASP A 3 19.20 -2.36 15.82
N LEU A 4 18.23 -3.02 16.46
CA LEU A 4 16.81 -2.71 16.30
C LEU A 4 16.55 -1.27 16.75
N THR A 5 15.71 -0.56 16.02
CA THR A 5 15.39 0.84 16.31
C THR A 5 13.89 1.07 16.18
N VAL A 6 13.34 1.90 17.06
CA VAL A 6 11.96 2.39 16.96
C VAL A 6 11.95 3.90 16.89
N THR A 7 10.85 4.47 16.43
CA THR A 7 10.69 5.93 16.35
C THR A 7 9.75 6.41 17.46
N ILE A 8 10.14 7.42 18.24
CA ILE A 8 9.30 8.04 19.27
C ILE A 8 9.27 9.56 19.07
N SER A 9 8.09 10.16 19.13
CA SER A 9 7.89 11.60 19.04
C SER A 9 7.24 12.16 20.31
N ASN A 10 7.61 13.40 20.65
CA ASN A 10 6.93 14.17 21.70
C ASN A 10 5.55 14.69 21.25
N GLY A 11 5.13 14.39 20.02
CA GLY A 11 3.89 14.91 19.46
C GLY A 11 3.98 16.38 19.01
N PRO A 12 2.84 17.00 18.64
CA PRO A 12 1.55 16.34 18.46
C PRO A 12 1.57 15.35 17.28
N ARG A 13 0.52 14.52 17.11
CA ARG A 13 0.45 13.51 16.03
C ARG A 13 0.53 14.09 14.62
N THR A 14 0.23 15.38 14.47
CA THR A 14 0.37 16.14 13.21
C THR A 14 1.84 16.40 12.86
N ASN A 15 2.75 16.32 13.83
CA ASN A 15 4.18 16.25 13.58
C ASN A 15 4.55 14.81 13.18
N ALA A 16 4.84 14.61 11.89
CA ALA A 16 5.25 13.32 11.34
C ALA A 16 6.72 12.97 11.65
N VAL A 17 7.47 13.86 12.30
CA VAL A 17 8.87 13.62 12.67
C VAL A 17 8.97 13.04 14.07
N GLY A 18 9.77 11.97 14.20
CA GLY A 18 10.13 11.38 15.48
C GLY A 18 11.64 11.30 15.67
N ARG A 19 12.07 10.73 16.80
CA ARG A 19 13.46 10.43 17.11
C ARG A 19 13.65 8.93 17.12
N ARG A 20 14.72 8.45 16.48
CA ARG A 20 15.17 7.06 16.59
C ARG A 20 15.63 6.73 18.01
N VAL A 21 15.15 5.61 18.54
CA VAL A 21 15.52 5.06 19.83
C VAL A 21 16.06 3.65 19.61
N PRO A 22 17.38 3.43 19.78
CA PRO A 22 17.96 2.10 19.63
C PRO A 22 17.53 1.18 20.78
N LEU A 23 17.27 -0.08 20.45
CA LEU A 23 16.88 -1.14 21.37
C LEU A 23 18.10 -2.02 21.72
N ALA A 24 19.01 -1.47 22.52
CA ALA A 24 20.26 -2.15 22.88
C ALA A 24 20.02 -3.33 23.86
N GLY A 25 20.79 -4.40 23.72
CA GLY A 25 20.74 -5.56 24.61
C GLY A 25 19.56 -6.49 24.30
N ASP A 26 18.71 -6.75 25.29
CA ASP A 26 17.44 -7.47 25.08
C ASP A 26 16.43 -6.51 24.44
N PRO A 27 16.06 -6.71 23.16
CA PRO A 27 15.24 -5.75 22.44
C PRO A 27 13.81 -5.65 22.97
N VAL A 28 13.28 -6.72 23.60
CA VAL A 28 11.94 -6.69 24.20
C VAL A 28 11.95 -5.83 25.45
N ALA A 29 12.92 -6.06 26.34
CA ALA A 29 13.08 -5.27 27.56
C ALA A 29 13.39 -3.81 27.25
N ALA A 30 14.27 -3.55 26.27
CA ALA A 30 14.62 -2.20 25.82
C ALA A 30 13.40 -1.46 25.24
N LEU A 31 12.55 -2.14 24.46
CA LEU A 31 11.33 -1.52 23.94
C LEU A 31 10.32 -1.23 25.05
N ALA A 32 10.12 -2.15 25.99
CA ALA A 32 9.25 -1.91 27.15
C ALA A 32 9.71 -0.66 27.93
N GLN A 33 11.01 -0.57 28.23
CA GLN A 33 11.59 0.58 28.91
C GLN A 33 11.40 1.88 28.11
N ALA A 34 11.62 1.85 26.80
CA ALA A 34 11.44 3.03 25.94
C ALA A 34 9.98 3.52 25.93
N LEU A 35 9.01 2.60 25.89
CA LEU A 35 7.58 2.92 25.95
C LEU A 35 7.15 3.42 27.32
N GLU A 36 7.67 2.87 28.41
CA GLU A 36 7.43 3.37 29.76
C GLU A 36 8.07 4.74 29.99
N ALA A 37 9.26 4.98 29.44
CA ALA A 37 9.94 6.27 29.50
C ALA A 37 9.35 7.31 28.52
N SER A 38 8.32 6.95 27.76
CA SER A 38 7.76 7.82 26.73
C SER A 38 7.20 9.15 27.29
N PRO A 39 7.20 10.21 26.46
CA PRO A 39 6.77 11.54 26.88
C PRO A 39 5.30 11.58 27.33
N ARG A 40 5.03 12.39 28.36
CA ARG A 40 3.66 12.73 28.84
C ARG A 40 3.12 13.98 28.15
N THR A 41 3.22 14.02 26.83
CA THR A 41 2.83 15.20 26.03
C THR A 41 1.58 14.93 25.21
N VAL A 42 0.98 16.00 24.68
CA VAL A 42 -0.21 15.93 23.82
C VAL A 42 0.14 15.14 22.57
N ASP A 43 -0.67 14.12 22.30
CA ASP A 43 -0.55 13.28 21.12
C ASP A 43 0.87 12.72 20.90
N ALA A 44 1.62 12.49 21.99
CA ALA A 44 2.89 11.77 21.92
C ALA A 44 2.66 10.41 21.24
N TRP A 45 3.56 10.04 20.33
CA TRP A 45 3.41 8.84 19.53
C TRP A 45 4.71 8.08 19.36
N TRP A 46 4.59 6.82 18.98
CA TRP A 46 5.70 5.97 18.60
C TRP A 46 5.32 5.14 17.37
N GLY A 47 6.32 4.62 16.67
CA GLY A 47 6.19 3.67 15.59
C GLY A 47 7.20 2.55 15.77
N ILE A 48 6.78 1.32 15.44
CA ILE A 48 7.68 0.16 15.41
C ILE A 48 8.64 0.20 14.20
N HIS A 49 8.45 1.18 13.32
CA HIS A 49 9.20 1.39 12.08
C HIS A 49 10.25 2.49 12.21
N CYS A 50 11.21 2.46 11.28
CA CYS A 50 12.07 3.59 10.93
C CYS A 50 11.71 4.11 9.54
N TRP A 51 11.88 5.41 9.36
CA TRP A 51 11.64 6.07 8.08
C TRP A 51 12.82 6.96 7.69
N GLN A 52 13.01 7.14 6.39
CA GLN A 52 14.02 8.02 5.83
C GLN A 52 13.79 9.46 6.30
N GLY A 53 14.83 10.04 6.91
CA GLY A 53 14.78 11.38 7.50
C GLY A 53 13.83 11.48 8.70
N ASP A 54 13.54 10.35 9.36
CA ASP A 54 12.69 10.24 10.54
C ASP A 54 11.26 10.78 10.33
N HIS A 55 10.81 10.81 9.08
CA HIS A 55 9.52 11.35 8.68
C HIS A 55 8.57 10.22 8.27
N ARG A 56 7.49 10.06 9.02
CA ARG A 56 6.53 8.97 8.87
C ARG A 56 5.70 9.10 7.59
N GLU A 57 6.16 8.41 6.54
CA GLU A 57 5.51 8.28 5.23
C GLU A 57 5.76 6.86 4.71
N THR A 58 4.75 6.25 4.07
CA THR A 58 4.82 4.84 3.61
C THR A 58 5.97 4.64 2.63
N GLU A 59 6.17 5.61 1.73
CA GLU A 59 7.21 5.63 0.71
C GLU A 59 8.61 5.82 1.29
N ARG A 60 8.71 6.28 2.54
CA ARG A 60 9.98 6.47 3.26
C ARG A 60 10.29 5.35 4.24
N TRP A 61 9.47 4.31 4.31
CA TRP A 61 9.71 3.19 5.20
C TRP A 61 11.06 2.53 4.88
N GLU A 62 11.93 2.39 5.89
CA GLU A 62 13.25 1.78 5.76
C GLU A 62 13.27 0.36 6.33
N ASP A 63 12.78 0.22 7.57
CA ASP A 63 12.76 -1.05 8.28
C ASP A 63 11.70 -1.05 9.40
N SER A 64 11.53 -2.22 10.00
CA SER A 64 10.74 -2.41 11.20
C SER A 64 11.45 -3.25 12.25
N ALA A 65 11.35 -2.85 13.52
CA ALA A 65 11.80 -3.65 14.65
C ALA A 65 10.80 -4.75 15.05
N GLY A 66 9.63 -4.79 14.42
CA GLY A 66 8.55 -5.70 14.80
C GLY A 66 7.22 -5.45 14.08
N VAL A 67 6.15 -5.96 14.67
CA VAL A 67 4.75 -5.67 14.32
C VAL A 67 4.04 -5.17 15.56
N ALA A 68 3.24 -4.12 15.43
CA ALA A 68 2.33 -3.68 16.47
C ALA A 68 0.88 -3.90 16.03
N VAL A 69 0.10 -4.59 16.87
CA VAL A 69 -1.30 -4.93 16.63
C VAL A 69 -2.18 -4.04 17.49
N ASP A 70 -3.02 -3.21 16.86
CA ASP A 70 -4.07 -2.43 17.53
C ASP A 70 -5.31 -3.31 17.68
N ILE A 71 -5.81 -3.43 18.90
CA ILE A 71 -7.02 -4.20 19.24
C ILE A 71 -8.06 -3.19 19.72
N ASP A 72 -9.18 -3.13 19.03
CA ASP A 72 -10.29 -2.22 19.32
C ASP A 72 -11.46 -2.99 19.91
N PHE A 73 -12.15 -2.39 20.88
CA PHE A 73 -13.41 -2.87 21.38
C PHE A 73 -14.58 -2.19 20.65
N SER A 74 -15.50 -3.00 20.12
CA SER A 74 -16.77 -2.54 19.58
C SER A 74 -17.92 -2.99 20.48
N ASP A 75 -18.92 -2.14 20.66
CA ASP A 75 -20.18 -2.53 21.31
C ASP A 75 -21.12 -3.31 20.38
N GLU A 76 -22.33 -3.61 20.83
CA GLU A 76 -23.35 -4.34 20.07
C GLU A 76 -23.83 -3.59 18.81
N ALA A 77 -23.70 -2.25 18.80
CA ALA A 77 -23.98 -1.42 17.63
C ALA A 77 -22.79 -1.38 16.65
N GLY A 78 -21.65 -1.96 17.02
CA GLY A 78 -20.42 -1.93 16.23
C GLY A 78 -19.58 -0.67 16.46
N GLU A 79 -19.99 0.22 17.36
CA GLU A 79 -19.31 1.48 17.63
C GLU A 79 -18.04 1.25 18.43
N HIS A 80 -16.99 2.03 18.13
CA HIS A 80 -15.70 1.92 18.81
C HIS A 80 -15.73 2.64 20.16
N VAL A 81 -15.79 1.86 21.25
CA VAL A 81 -16.01 2.38 22.60
C VAL A 81 -15.01 1.79 23.61
N ALA A 82 -15.04 2.30 24.84
CA ALA A 82 -14.26 1.72 25.93
C ALA A 82 -14.81 0.32 26.29
N PRO A 83 -13.95 -0.71 26.44
CA PRO A 83 -14.41 -2.01 26.90
C PRO A 83 -14.93 -1.93 28.34
N PRO A 84 -15.98 -2.69 28.69
CA PRO A 84 -16.35 -2.89 30.08
C PRO A 84 -15.15 -3.40 30.90
N PRO A 85 -14.98 -3.00 32.18
CA PRO A 85 -13.81 -3.38 32.97
C PRO A 85 -13.59 -4.90 33.06
N ALA A 86 -14.67 -5.68 33.14
CA ALA A 86 -14.62 -7.14 33.14
C ALA A 86 -14.04 -7.70 31.83
N GLU A 87 -14.43 -7.14 30.68
CA GLU A 87 -13.92 -7.55 29.37
C GLU A 87 -12.45 -7.15 29.18
N ALA A 88 -12.07 -5.94 29.64
CA ALA A 88 -10.68 -5.50 29.64
C ALA A 88 -9.77 -6.42 30.49
N GLN A 89 -10.26 -6.89 31.64
CA GLN A 89 -9.54 -7.85 32.50
C GLN A 89 -9.47 -9.24 31.86
N ARG A 90 -10.56 -9.70 31.23
CA ARG A 90 -10.58 -10.97 30.48
C ARG A 90 -9.56 -10.94 29.33
N LEU A 91 -9.47 -9.83 28.59
CA LEU A 91 -8.48 -9.66 27.52
C LEU A 91 -7.05 -9.77 28.07
N ALA A 92 -6.74 -9.05 29.15
CA ALA A 92 -5.41 -9.08 29.77
C ALA A 92 -5.00 -10.48 30.27
N SER A 93 -5.98 -11.35 30.56
CA SER A 93 -5.77 -12.71 31.06
C SER A 93 -5.91 -13.80 30.00
N ALA A 94 -6.16 -13.44 28.73
CA ALA A 94 -6.52 -14.38 27.68
C ALA A 94 -5.35 -15.23 27.14
N GLY A 95 -4.13 -15.05 27.66
CA GLY A 95 -2.94 -15.70 27.12
C GLY A 95 -2.60 -15.18 25.72
N LEU A 96 -2.59 -13.85 25.57
CA LEU A 96 -2.31 -13.18 24.30
C LEU A 96 -0.92 -13.54 23.77
N PRO A 97 -0.76 -13.66 22.43
CA PRO A 97 0.56 -13.81 21.82
C PRO A 97 1.30 -12.46 21.79
N GLY A 98 2.60 -12.50 21.47
CA GLY A 98 3.43 -11.30 21.37
C GLY A 98 4.40 -11.15 22.54
N ASN A 99 5.18 -10.07 22.50
CA ASN A 99 6.20 -9.76 23.48
C ASN A 99 5.72 -8.74 24.51
N LEU A 100 5.03 -7.69 24.06
CA LEU A 100 4.54 -6.61 24.92
C LEU A 100 3.03 -6.44 24.79
N PHE A 101 2.40 -6.07 25.88
CA PHE A 101 0.98 -5.72 25.96
C PHE A 101 0.81 -4.43 26.74
N HIS A 102 -0.10 -3.56 26.29
CA HIS A 102 -0.62 -2.51 27.17
C HIS A 102 -2.05 -2.16 26.78
N GLN A 103 -2.86 -1.77 27.78
CA GLN A 103 -4.23 -1.33 27.53
C GLN A 103 -4.25 0.05 26.85
N THR A 104 -5.31 0.31 26.10
CA THR A 104 -5.66 1.63 25.57
C THR A 104 -7.08 1.99 26.04
N PRO A 105 -7.50 3.27 25.97
CA PRO A 105 -8.84 3.65 26.42
C PRO A 105 -9.98 2.89 25.73
N ARG A 106 -9.77 2.38 24.51
CA ARG A 106 -10.79 1.67 23.71
C ARG A 106 -10.37 0.26 23.30
N GLY A 107 -9.40 -0.32 24.02
CA GLY A 107 -8.91 -1.66 23.71
C GLY A 107 -7.50 -1.93 24.24
N ALA A 108 -6.61 -2.43 23.39
CA ALA A 108 -5.24 -2.76 23.77
C ALA A 108 -4.30 -2.73 22.58
N ARG A 109 -3.00 -2.82 22.88
CA ARG A 109 -1.96 -3.03 21.87
C ARG A 109 -1.08 -4.19 22.26
N LEU A 110 -0.70 -4.96 21.25
CA LEU A 110 0.31 -6.00 21.32
C LEU A 110 1.48 -5.66 20.42
N VAL A 111 2.68 -6.05 20.82
CA VAL A 111 3.89 -5.88 20.01
C VAL A 111 4.62 -7.19 19.88
N PHE A 112 4.98 -7.56 18.65
CA PHE A 112 5.84 -8.68 18.30
C PHE A 112 7.18 -8.10 17.88
N VAL A 113 8.22 -8.33 18.66
CA VAL A 113 9.57 -7.81 18.42
C VAL A 113 10.36 -8.84 17.61
N PHE A 114 11.08 -8.37 16.60
CA PHE A 114 11.94 -9.22 15.77
C PHE A 114 13.33 -9.39 16.38
N PRO A 115 14.09 -10.43 16.03
CA PRO A 115 15.49 -10.57 16.43
C PRO A 115 16.43 -9.65 15.63
N VAL A 116 16.01 -9.21 14.44
CA VAL A 116 16.75 -8.32 13.53
C VAL A 116 15.78 -7.39 12.79
N PRO A 117 16.22 -6.20 12.34
CA PRO A 117 15.36 -5.31 11.56
C PRO A 117 14.85 -5.99 10.29
N CYS A 118 13.56 -5.86 10.01
CA CYS A 118 12.95 -6.32 8.76
C CYS A 118 12.95 -5.19 7.74
N THR A 119 13.71 -5.33 6.67
CA THR A 119 13.83 -4.35 5.55
C THR A 119 13.03 -4.77 4.32
N ASP A 120 12.46 -5.97 4.30
CA ASP A 120 11.60 -6.45 3.21
C ASP A 120 10.14 -6.14 3.56
N ALA A 121 9.56 -5.20 2.84
CA ALA A 121 8.19 -4.77 3.04
C ALA A 121 7.16 -5.89 2.83
N GLY A 122 7.36 -6.76 1.84
CA GLY A 122 6.44 -7.86 1.55
C GLY A 122 6.50 -8.94 2.64
N ALA A 123 7.70 -9.25 3.11
CA ALA A 123 7.87 -10.15 4.26
C ALA A 123 7.26 -9.56 5.54
N TRP A 124 7.44 -8.25 5.76
CA TRP A 124 6.81 -7.54 6.88
C TRP A 124 5.28 -7.57 6.81
N ASP A 125 4.69 -7.31 5.64
CA ASP A 125 3.23 -7.33 5.44
C ASP A 125 2.64 -8.71 5.78
N LEU A 126 3.30 -9.79 5.35
CA LEU A 126 2.90 -11.16 5.69
C LEU A 126 3.03 -11.43 7.20
N ALA A 127 4.14 -11.03 7.81
CA ALA A 127 4.32 -11.14 9.26
C ALA A 127 3.27 -10.34 10.05
N ALA A 128 2.91 -9.15 9.59
CA ALA A 128 1.89 -8.33 10.20
C ALA A 128 0.52 -9.03 10.18
N ARG A 129 0.12 -9.56 9.02
CA ARG A 129 -1.12 -10.35 8.89
C ARG A 129 -1.11 -11.60 9.77
N GLY A 130 0.01 -12.30 9.83
CA GLY A 130 0.16 -13.46 10.71
C GLY A 130 0.06 -13.14 12.19
N ALA A 131 0.66 -12.02 12.64
CA ALA A 131 0.50 -11.54 14.01
C ALA A 131 -0.98 -11.21 14.32
N GLY A 132 -1.67 -10.54 13.41
CA GLY A 132 -3.11 -10.26 13.53
C GLY A 132 -3.97 -11.52 13.62
N GLU A 133 -3.64 -12.56 12.84
CA GLU A 133 -4.34 -13.85 12.85
C GLU A 133 -4.12 -14.60 14.18
N LEU A 134 -2.89 -14.65 14.70
CA LEU A 134 -2.60 -15.26 16.00
C LEU A 134 -3.41 -14.59 17.13
N VAL A 135 -3.50 -13.26 17.13
CA VAL A 135 -4.31 -12.51 18.09
C VAL A 135 -5.79 -12.84 17.91
N THR A 136 -6.28 -12.84 16.67
CA THR A 136 -7.68 -13.15 16.34
C THR A 136 -8.09 -14.53 16.84
N GLN A 137 -7.24 -15.55 16.67
CA GLN A 137 -7.48 -16.91 17.17
C GLN A 137 -7.56 -16.98 18.69
N VAL A 138 -6.74 -16.22 19.43
CA VAL A 138 -6.84 -16.14 20.89
C VAL A 138 -8.14 -15.45 21.31
N LEU A 139 -8.52 -14.33 20.67
CA LEU A 139 -9.78 -13.65 20.95
C LEU A 139 -10.99 -14.56 20.70
N GLN A 140 -10.99 -15.35 19.62
CA GLN A 140 -12.05 -16.31 19.33
C GLN A 140 -12.13 -17.42 20.39
N ARG A 141 -11.01 -18.06 20.73
CA ARG A 141 -10.96 -19.11 21.76
C ARG A 141 -11.42 -18.60 23.14
N ALA A 142 -11.06 -17.37 23.49
CA ALA A 142 -11.48 -16.71 24.72
C ALA A 142 -12.93 -16.18 24.70
N ARG A 143 -13.63 -16.29 23.56
CA ARG A 143 -14.96 -15.70 23.32
C ARG A 143 -14.98 -14.21 23.65
N LEU A 144 -13.99 -13.51 23.11
CA LEU A 144 -13.77 -12.07 23.22
C LEU A 144 -13.88 -11.36 21.87
N ASN A 145 -13.98 -12.09 20.75
CA ASN A 145 -13.99 -11.50 19.41
C ASN A 145 -15.36 -10.90 19.06
N ALA A 146 -15.39 -9.67 18.56
CA ALA A 146 -16.59 -9.07 17.97
C ALA A 146 -16.94 -9.74 16.62
N ALA A 147 -17.99 -10.55 16.61
CA ALA A 147 -18.54 -11.10 15.37
C ALA A 147 -19.37 -10.02 14.65
N ARG A 148 -18.84 -9.46 13.55
CA ARG A 148 -19.49 -8.41 12.73
C ARG A 148 -20.96 -8.69 12.36
N ASN A 149 -21.35 -9.96 12.26
CA ASN A 149 -22.67 -10.35 11.75
C ASN A 149 -23.70 -10.71 12.83
N VAL A 150 -23.36 -10.58 14.12
CA VAL A 150 -24.22 -11.08 15.22
C VAL A 150 -24.58 -9.98 16.24
N GLY A 151 -24.15 -8.72 16.02
CA GLY A 151 -24.41 -7.63 16.97
C GLY A 151 -23.80 -7.90 18.35
N LEU A 152 -22.69 -8.66 18.40
CA LEU A 152 -22.02 -9.00 19.64
C LEU A 152 -20.88 -8.02 19.89
N ALA A 153 -20.92 -7.37 21.05
CA ALA A 153 -19.79 -6.58 21.54
C ALA A 153 -18.54 -7.45 21.71
N GLY A 154 -17.37 -6.88 21.47
CA GLY A 154 -16.11 -7.59 21.60
C GLY A 154 -14.92 -6.86 21.02
N PHE A 155 -13.76 -7.51 21.12
CA PHE A 155 -12.50 -7.04 20.59
C PHE A 155 -12.29 -7.49 19.14
N LYS A 156 -11.64 -6.65 18.34
CA LYS A 156 -11.22 -6.97 16.97
C LYS A 156 -9.83 -6.40 16.72
N VAL A 157 -9.06 -7.07 15.88
CA VAL A 157 -7.83 -6.50 15.34
C VAL A 157 -8.19 -5.44 14.31
N ASP A 158 -7.62 -4.24 14.42
CA ASP A 158 -7.71 -3.22 13.36
C ASP A 158 -6.76 -3.59 12.21
N ALA A 159 -7.30 -4.33 11.23
CA ALA A 159 -6.54 -4.75 10.06
C ALA A 159 -6.01 -3.57 9.21
N GLY A 160 -6.69 -2.41 9.25
CA GLY A 160 -6.25 -1.21 8.54
C GLY A 160 -5.02 -0.60 9.19
N ALA A 161 -4.97 -0.57 10.53
CA ALA A 161 -3.80 -0.17 11.28
C ALA A 161 -2.63 -1.15 11.14
N LEU A 162 -2.94 -2.44 11.09
CA LEU A 162 -1.97 -3.53 11.18
C LEU A 162 -0.93 -3.53 10.05
N CYS A 163 -1.34 -3.24 8.82
CA CYS A 163 -0.49 -3.31 7.62
C CYS A 163 -0.05 -1.93 7.11
N ASP A 164 -0.27 -0.86 7.89
CA ASP A 164 0.13 0.49 7.51
C ASP A 164 1.59 0.74 7.91
N ARG A 165 2.51 0.76 6.93
CA ARG A 165 3.95 1.04 7.16
C ARG A 165 4.23 2.49 7.57
N ALA A 166 3.27 3.39 7.44
CA ALA A 166 3.32 4.72 8.02
C ALA A 166 2.57 4.79 9.36
N ARG A 167 2.19 3.67 9.97
CA ARG A 167 1.41 3.69 11.20
C ARG A 167 2.23 4.28 12.35
N PHE A 168 1.54 5.11 13.13
CA PHE A 168 1.95 5.49 14.48
C PHE A 168 0.91 5.00 15.47
N LEU A 169 1.35 4.92 16.72
CA LEU A 169 0.54 4.56 17.86
C LEU A 169 0.80 5.60 18.95
N PHE A 170 -0.24 6.12 19.57
CA PHE A 170 -0.05 6.97 20.76
C PHE A 170 0.77 6.23 21.82
N THR A 171 1.69 6.90 22.50
CA THR A 171 2.46 6.25 23.56
C THR A 171 1.56 5.87 24.74
N PRO A 172 1.97 4.90 25.59
CA PRO A 172 1.21 4.51 26.79
C PRO A 172 0.92 5.67 27.77
N ARG A 173 1.68 6.77 27.66
CA ARG A 173 1.64 7.93 28.55
C ARG A 173 1.22 9.23 27.85
N ALA A 174 0.77 9.17 26.61
CA ALA A 174 0.33 10.35 25.86
C ALA A 174 -0.96 10.96 26.46
N ARG A 175 -1.16 12.27 26.28
CA ARG A 175 -2.47 12.91 26.47
C ARG A 175 -3.21 12.98 25.14
N VAL A 176 -4.37 12.36 25.02
CA VAL A 176 -5.16 12.30 23.77
C VAL A 176 -6.60 12.68 24.09
N ASP A 177 -7.16 13.67 23.37
CA ASP A 177 -8.50 14.21 23.62
C ASP A 177 -8.71 14.58 25.11
N ASP A 178 -7.74 15.31 25.68
CA ASP A 178 -7.65 15.70 27.10
C ASP A 178 -7.58 14.56 28.12
N LEU A 179 -7.61 13.30 27.68
CA LEU A 179 -7.40 12.14 28.52
C LEU A 179 -5.91 11.81 28.63
N GLN A 180 -5.36 11.96 29.83
CA GLN A 180 -4.01 11.47 30.16
C GLN A 180 -4.02 9.94 30.23
N ARG A 181 -3.21 9.28 29.40
CA ARG A 181 -3.00 7.84 29.46
C ARG A 181 -1.93 7.51 30.51
N GLU A 182 -2.13 6.41 31.22
CA GLU A 182 -1.16 5.86 32.19
C GLU A 182 -1.17 4.33 32.08
N ALA A 183 -0.97 3.81 30.88
CA ALA A 183 -0.96 2.37 30.67
C ALA A 183 0.38 1.76 31.12
N THR A 184 0.31 0.68 31.89
CA THR A 184 1.48 -0.15 32.22
C THR A 184 1.83 -1.02 31.02
N VAL A 185 3.12 -1.10 30.68
CA VAL A 185 3.62 -2.00 29.64
C VAL A 185 3.96 -3.33 30.28
N VAL A 186 3.26 -4.39 29.86
CA VAL A 186 3.45 -5.75 30.38
C VAL A 186 4.29 -6.55 29.39
N VAL A 187 5.39 -7.12 29.84
CA VAL A 187 6.17 -8.09 29.06
C VAL A 187 5.50 -9.45 29.18
N LEU A 188 4.94 -9.93 28.07
CA LEU A 188 4.31 -11.26 27.96
C LEU A 188 5.36 -12.36 27.75
N ARG A 189 6.41 -12.06 26.96
CA ARG A 189 7.47 -13.01 26.57
C ARG A 189 8.73 -12.24 26.18
N SER A 190 9.90 -12.68 26.66
CA SER A 190 11.21 -12.08 26.32
C SER A 190 11.77 -12.54 24.96
N ALA A 191 11.52 -13.79 24.56
CA ALA A 191 12.02 -14.31 23.29
C ALA A 191 11.35 -13.64 22.07
N PRO A 192 12.12 -13.04 21.13
CA PRO A 192 11.60 -12.44 19.90
C PRO A 192 10.88 -13.44 18.99
N TYR A 193 10.07 -12.93 18.07
CA TYR A 193 9.44 -13.68 16.98
C TYR A 193 10.23 -13.47 15.69
N SER A 194 10.44 -14.51 14.88
CA SER A 194 10.99 -14.30 13.54
C SER A 194 9.92 -13.79 12.57
N VAL A 195 10.34 -13.10 11.51
CA VAL A 195 9.45 -12.62 10.45
C VAL A 195 8.76 -13.81 9.77
N GLU A 196 9.51 -14.89 9.53
CA GLU A 196 9.05 -16.11 8.87
C GLU A 196 8.05 -16.89 9.72
N GLU A 197 8.27 -16.98 11.04
CA GLU A 197 7.35 -17.63 11.98
C GLU A 197 5.97 -16.94 11.95
N LEU A 198 5.95 -15.61 11.98
CA LEU A 198 4.70 -14.85 11.88
C LEU A 198 4.10 -14.97 10.48
N ALA A 199 4.89 -14.81 9.42
CA ALA A 199 4.41 -14.90 8.04
C ALA A 199 3.78 -16.27 7.73
N ALA A 200 4.29 -17.37 8.31
CA ALA A 200 3.71 -18.70 8.18
C ALA A 200 2.31 -18.82 8.82
N SER A 201 1.97 -17.93 9.76
CA SER A 201 0.66 -17.85 10.41
C SER A 201 -0.31 -16.92 9.67
N ALA A 202 0.13 -16.23 8.61
CA ALA A 202 -0.73 -15.36 7.83
C ALA A 202 -1.92 -16.16 7.26
N PRO A 203 -3.15 -15.59 7.28
CA PRO A 203 -4.27 -16.24 6.65
C PRO A 203 -3.94 -16.43 5.18
N LYS A 204 -4.13 -17.65 4.69
CA LYS A 204 -3.99 -17.91 3.26
C LYS A 204 -4.97 -16.98 2.56
N PRO A 205 -4.56 -16.29 1.48
CA PRO A 205 -5.52 -15.54 0.69
C PRO A 205 -6.67 -16.48 0.36
N ASP A 206 -7.90 -16.05 0.66
CA ASP A 206 -9.07 -16.83 0.30
C ASP A 206 -8.90 -17.18 -1.17
N LYS A 207 -9.00 -18.47 -1.48
CA LYS A 207 -9.09 -18.88 -2.88
C LYS A 207 -10.36 -18.23 -3.38
N VAL A 208 -10.23 -17.10 -4.06
CA VAL A 208 -11.29 -16.54 -4.89
C VAL A 208 -11.78 -17.72 -5.70
N PRO A 209 -13.05 -18.16 -5.51
CA PRO A 209 -13.56 -19.35 -6.18
C PRO A 209 -13.19 -19.21 -7.64
N ALA A 210 -12.42 -20.19 -8.15
CA ALA A 210 -12.01 -20.15 -9.54
C ALA A 210 -13.32 -20.00 -10.33
N PRO A 211 -13.47 -18.91 -11.08
CA PRO A 211 -14.68 -18.67 -11.82
C PRO A 211 -14.98 -19.91 -12.68
N PRO A 212 -16.26 -20.27 -12.85
CA PRO A 212 -16.65 -21.49 -13.54
C PRO A 212 -15.93 -21.54 -14.89
N ARG A 213 -15.10 -22.57 -15.09
CA ARG A 213 -14.32 -22.73 -16.31
C ARG A 213 -15.27 -22.64 -17.51
N PRO A 214 -15.13 -21.65 -18.40
CA PRO A 214 -15.90 -21.62 -19.62
C PRO A 214 -15.56 -22.87 -20.42
N ARG A 215 -16.60 -23.63 -20.75
CA ARG A 215 -16.44 -24.81 -21.60
C ARG A 215 -16.19 -24.35 -23.03
N SER A 216 -15.12 -24.86 -23.61
CA SER A 216 -14.90 -25.07 -25.05
C SER A 216 -14.63 -23.86 -25.96
N ALA A 217 -13.50 -23.17 -25.77
CA ALA A 217 -12.79 -22.56 -26.89
C ALA A 217 -11.33 -23.05 -26.93
N ALA A 218 -10.85 -23.47 -28.10
CA ALA A 218 -9.52 -24.05 -28.29
C ALA A 218 -8.43 -23.09 -27.78
N ALA A 219 -7.41 -23.58 -27.08
CA ALA A 219 -6.29 -22.73 -26.63
C ALA A 219 -5.63 -22.00 -27.82
N SER A 220 -5.29 -20.71 -27.65
CA SER A 220 -4.55 -19.95 -28.67
C SER A 220 -3.04 -20.13 -28.48
N ALA A 221 -2.27 -20.01 -29.57
CA ALA A 221 -0.80 -19.92 -29.50
C ALA A 221 -0.29 -18.49 -29.26
N ARG A 222 -1.17 -17.48 -29.36
CA ARG A 222 -0.85 -16.06 -29.18
C ARG A 222 -1.30 -15.58 -27.80
N PHE A 223 -0.41 -14.88 -27.12
CA PHE A 223 -0.67 -14.40 -25.76
C PHE A 223 -1.82 -13.38 -25.72
N GLU A 224 -1.87 -12.45 -26.69
CA GLU A 224 -2.86 -11.39 -26.76
C GLU A 224 -4.28 -11.96 -26.91
N GLU A 225 -4.47 -12.89 -27.84
CA GLU A 225 -5.75 -13.56 -28.07
C GLU A 225 -6.19 -14.39 -26.85
N ALA A 226 -5.25 -15.09 -26.21
CA ALA A 226 -5.52 -15.85 -24.99
C ALA A 226 -5.92 -14.92 -23.82
N SER A 227 -5.26 -13.77 -23.69
CA SER A 227 -5.55 -12.76 -22.66
C SER A 227 -6.91 -12.09 -22.88
N GLU A 228 -7.21 -11.65 -24.10
CA GLU A 228 -8.49 -11.05 -24.46
C GLU A 228 -9.65 -12.00 -24.15
N ARG A 229 -9.50 -13.28 -24.51
CA ARG A 229 -10.50 -14.30 -24.22
C ARG A 229 -10.65 -14.56 -22.73
N PHE A 230 -9.54 -14.69 -21.99
CA PHE A 230 -9.61 -14.85 -20.54
C PHE A 230 -10.36 -13.68 -19.90
N ASN A 231 -10.03 -12.44 -20.27
CA ASN A 231 -10.69 -11.25 -19.72
C ASN A 231 -12.17 -11.17 -20.09
N ALA A 232 -12.57 -11.61 -21.29
CA ALA A 232 -13.97 -11.67 -21.71
C ALA A 232 -14.76 -12.70 -20.90
N ASP A 233 -14.18 -13.88 -20.68
CA ASP A 233 -14.79 -14.95 -19.88
C ASP A 233 -14.81 -14.62 -18.38
N GLN A 234 -13.85 -13.82 -17.93
CA GLN A 234 -13.66 -13.41 -16.53
C GLN A 234 -14.06 -11.96 -16.26
N ALA A 235 -14.96 -11.45 -17.08
CA ALA A 235 -15.51 -10.11 -16.93
C ALA A 235 -16.04 -9.93 -15.50
N SER A 236 -15.33 -9.11 -14.74
CA SER A 236 -15.64 -8.82 -13.35
C SER A 236 -16.26 -7.42 -13.25
N GLU A 237 -17.35 -7.30 -12.52
CA GLU A 237 -17.89 -5.99 -12.16
C GLU A 237 -17.04 -5.41 -11.01
N TRP A 238 -16.10 -4.54 -11.35
CA TRP A 238 -15.36 -3.77 -10.34
C TRP A 238 -16.10 -2.47 -10.00
N PRO A 239 -15.94 -1.95 -8.77
CA PRO A 239 -16.51 -0.67 -8.40
C PRO A 239 -15.97 0.44 -9.30
N ARG A 240 -16.80 1.46 -9.58
CA ARG A 240 -16.37 2.62 -10.39
C ARG A 240 -15.18 3.36 -9.77
N SER A 241 -15.17 3.47 -8.44
CA SER A 241 -14.08 4.05 -7.66
C SER A 241 -14.24 3.64 -6.19
N GLY A 242 -13.20 3.87 -5.38
CA GLY A 242 -13.28 3.71 -3.93
C GLY A 242 -13.39 2.26 -3.43
N GLY A 243 -13.17 1.27 -4.29
CA GLY A 243 -13.20 -0.14 -3.94
C GLY A 243 -12.00 -0.61 -3.14
N THR A 244 -12.08 -1.86 -2.68
CA THR A 244 -10.94 -2.58 -2.10
C THR A 244 -10.16 -3.28 -3.21
N CYS A 245 -8.86 -3.03 -3.31
CA CYS A 245 -8.02 -3.71 -4.29
C CYS A 245 -7.84 -5.18 -3.92
N PRO A 246 -8.15 -6.16 -4.80
CA PRO A 246 -7.95 -7.56 -4.48
C PRO A 246 -6.48 -7.98 -4.34
N ALA A 247 -5.54 -7.22 -4.93
CA ALA A 247 -4.12 -7.53 -4.86
C ALA A 247 -3.47 -7.04 -3.56
N CYS A 248 -3.72 -5.79 -3.15
CA CYS A 248 -3.08 -5.22 -1.96
C CYS A 248 -3.99 -5.17 -0.71
N GLY A 249 -5.30 -5.34 -0.88
CA GLY A 249 -6.29 -5.30 0.20
C GLY A 249 -6.63 -3.89 0.73
N HIS A 250 -6.05 -2.82 0.17
CA HIS A 250 -6.37 -1.46 0.59
C HIS A 250 -7.77 -1.03 0.09
N HIS A 251 -8.55 -0.47 1.01
CA HIS A 251 -9.88 0.09 0.74
C HIS A 251 -9.77 1.52 0.19
N GLY A 252 -10.68 1.91 -0.72
CA GLY A 252 -10.74 3.27 -1.24
C GLY A 252 -9.81 3.56 -2.42
N CYS A 253 -8.92 2.64 -2.77
CA CYS A 253 -7.87 2.87 -3.77
C CYS A 253 -8.11 2.20 -5.12
N PHE A 254 -9.19 1.41 -5.28
CA PHE A 254 -9.41 0.56 -6.44
C PHE A 254 -10.66 0.96 -7.23
N GLY A 255 -10.63 0.84 -8.56
CA GLY A 255 -11.83 0.95 -9.38
C GLY A 255 -11.60 0.76 -10.87
N THR A 256 -12.69 0.69 -11.64
CA THR A 256 -12.67 0.60 -13.12
C THR A 256 -12.08 1.85 -13.76
N LEU A 257 -11.38 1.68 -14.88
CA LEU A 257 -10.98 2.80 -15.72
C LEU A 257 -12.18 3.33 -16.52
N PRO A 258 -12.47 4.64 -16.50
CA PRO A 258 -13.64 5.21 -17.19
C PRO A 258 -13.72 4.87 -18.69
N ASP A 259 -12.58 4.87 -19.37
CA ASP A 259 -12.49 4.63 -20.82
C ASP A 259 -12.25 3.15 -21.18
N SER A 260 -12.16 2.27 -20.19
CA SER A 260 -11.86 0.85 -20.37
C SER A 260 -12.47 0.04 -19.23
N PRO A 261 -13.79 -0.22 -19.24
CA PRO A 261 -14.49 -0.85 -18.11
C PRO A 261 -14.01 -2.27 -17.78
N GLY A 262 -13.37 -2.96 -18.73
CA GLY A 262 -12.68 -4.24 -18.51
C GLY A 262 -11.27 -4.12 -17.92
N ARG A 263 -10.83 -2.90 -17.56
CA ARG A 263 -9.56 -2.63 -16.87
C ARG A 263 -9.78 -1.94 -15.53
N TRP A 264 -8.90 -2.22 -14.58
CA TRP A 264 -8.89 -1.61 -13.26
C TRP A 264 -7.69 -0.67 -13.07
N SER A 265 -7.80 0.16 -12.05
CA SER A 265 -6.71 0.96 -11.50
C SER A 265 -6.63 0.83 -9.98
N CYS A 266 -5.40 0.89 -9.45
CA CYS A 266 -5.12 0.89 -8.02
C CYS A 266 -4.14 2.01 -7.66
N PHE A 267 -4.52 2.89 -6.73
CA PHE A 267 -3.72 4.03 -6.28
C PHE A 267 -2.95 3.77 -4.97
N SER A 268 -2.98 2.54 -4.46
CA SER A 268 -2.29 2.19 -3.22
C SER A 268 -0.78 2.14 -3.43
N ALA A 269 -0.02 2.83 -2.58
CA ALA A 269 1.44 2.74 -2.54
C ALA A 269 1.94 1.31 -2.19
N GLY A 270 1.17 0.54 -1.44
CA GLY A 270 1.46 -0.87 -1.11
C GLY A 270 0.99 -1.88 -2.16
N HIS A 271 0.71 -1.45 -3.40
CA HIS A 271 0.30 -2.39 -4.45
C HIS A 271 1.52 -3.16 -5.00
N PRO A 272 1.46 -4.50 -5.11
CA PRO A 272 2.60 -5.30 -5.49
C PRO A 272 2.97 -5.10 -6.97
N ASP A 273 4.26 -4.92 -7.26
CA ASP A 273 4.75 -4.75 -8.63
C ASP A 273 4.58 -6.01 -9.51
N THR A 274 4.20 -7.13 -8.91
CA THR A 274 3.89 -8.39 -9.62
C THR A 274 2.44 -8.49 -10.11
N CYS A 275 1.57 -7.50 -9.84
CA CYS A 275 0.17 -7.51 -10.24
C CYS A 275 -0.18 -6.29 -11.10
N GLY A 276 -0.40 -6.49 -12.40
CA GLY A 276 -0.64 -5.41 -13.36
C GLY A 276 0.63 -4.66 -13.73
N ILE A 277 0.47 -3.46 -14.27
CA ILE A 277 1.57 -2.59 -14.70
C ILE A 277 1.47 -1.22 -14.06
N ARG A 278 2.60 -0.62 -13.73
CA ARG A 278 2.62 0.77 -13.25
C ARG A 278 2.34 1.71 -14.43
N ALA A 279 1.40 2.63 -14.26
CA ALA A 279 1.07 3.64 -15.27
C ALA A 279 2.32 4.47 -15.63
N PRO A 280 2.44 5.01 -16.85
CA PRO A 280 3.59 5.84 -17.25
C PRO A 280 3.82 7.07 -16.36
N SER A 281 2.74 7.60 -15.76
CA SER A 281 2.80 8.68 -14.76
C SER A 281 3.43 8.26 -13.43
N GLY A 282 3.58 6.96 -13.17
CA GLY A 282 3.98 6.38 -11.89
C GLY A 282 2.90 6.41 -10.81
N SER A 283 1.75 7.05 -11.07
CA SER A 283 0.75 7.42 -10.05
C SER A 283 -0.18 6.30 -9.59
N CYS A 284 -0.29 5.22 -10.36
CA CYS A 284 -1.15 4.08 -10.06
C CYS A 284 -0.69 2.84 -10.80
N PHE A 285 -1.28 1.70 -10.43
CA PHE A 285 -1.21 0.46 -11.17
C PHE A 285 -2.46 0.30 -12.01
N LEU A 286 -2.29 -0.29 -13.20
CA LEU A 286 -3.35 -0.61 -14.14
C LEU A 286 -3.28 -2.09 -14.45
N GLY A 287 -4.43 -2.73 -14.67
CA GLY A 287 -4.45 -4.12 -15.09
C GLY A 287 -5.82 -4.56 -15.55
N ASP A 288 -5.98 -5.86 -15.69
CA ASP A 288 -7.23 -6.53 -16.07
C ASP A 288 -7.53 -7.75 -15.17
N ALA A 289 -8.54 -8.55 -15.54
CA ALA A 289 -8.92 -9.73 -14.76
C ALA A 289 -7.79 -10.78 -14.71
N LEU A 290 -7.02 -10.91 -15.80
CA LEU A 290 -5.90 -11.84 -15.87
C LEU A 290 -4.80 -11.48 -14.86
N ASP A 291 -4.46 -10.20 -14.72
CA ASP A 291 -3.45 -9.76 -13.75
C ASP A 291 -3.80 -10.16 -12.31
N LEU A 292 -5.05 -9.94 -11.90
CA LEU A 292 -5.53 -10.28 -10.56
C LEU A 292 -5.59 -11.80 -10.35
N ALA A 293 -6.05 -12.55 -11.35
CA ALA A 293 -6.14 -14.01 -11.27
C ALA A 293 -4.74 -14.67 -11.23
N ALA A 294 -3.79 -14.15 -12.02
CA ALA A 294 -2.40 -14.59 -12.01
C ALA A 294 -1.73 -14.30 -10.66
N PHE A 295 -1.93 -13.09 -10.12
CA PHE A 295 -1.42 -12.71 -8.80
C PHE A 295 -1.98 -13.60 -7.68
N ALA A 296 -3.30 -13.80 -7.65
CA ALA A 296 -3.96 -14.66 -6.66
C ALA A 296 -3.47 -16.12 -6.74
N ALA A 297 -3.06 -16.58 -7.93
CA ALA A 297 -2.49 -17.90 -8.16
C ALA A 297 -0.96 -17.99 -7.95
N ALA A 298 -0.30 -16.88 -7.60
CA ALA A 298 1.16 -16.76 -7.55
C ALA A 298 1.86 -17.23 -8.86
N ARG A 299 1.32 -16.79 -10.00
CA ARG A 299 1.81 -17.12 -11.35
C ARG A 299 2.06 -15.86 -12.16
N THR A 300 2.85 -15.99 -13.23
CA THR A 300 2.84 -14.96 -14.29
C THR A 300 1.53 -15.04 -15.09
N PRO A 301 1.09 -13.96 -15.76
CA PRO A 301 -0.06 -13.99 -16.66
C PRO A 301 -0.01 -15.13 -17.69
N ALA A 302 1.17 -15.38 -18.29
CA ALA A 302 1.35 -16.44 -19.27
C ALA A 302 1.20 -17.84 -18.66
N ASP A 303 1.76 -18.07 -17.48
CA ASP A 303 1.63 -19.35 -16.78
C ASP A 303 0.20 -19.58 -16.29
N HIS A 304 -0.49 -18.51 -15.89
CA HIS A 304 -1.91 -18.57 -15.54
C HIS A 304 -2.76 -18.95 -16.76
N LEU A 305 -2.57 -18.29 -17.91
CA LEU A 305 -3.28 -18.65 -19.15
C LEU A 305 -3.01 -20.10 -19.60
N ARG A 306 -1.77 -20.60 -19.46
CA ARG A 306 -1.46 -22.01 -19.77
C ARG A 306 -2.16 -22.97 -18.82
N ALA A 307 -2.12 -22.68 -17.51
CA ALA A 307 -2.74 -23.51 -16.50
C ALA A 307 -4.27 -23.54 -16.61
N GLU A 308 -4.88 -22.44 -17.05
CA GLU A 308 -6.32 -22.34 -17.29
C GLU A 308 -6.73 -22.78 -18.72
N GLY A 309 -5.78 -23.18 -19.57
CA GLY A 309 -6.06 -23.75 -20.90
C GLY A 309 -6.38 -22.72 -22.00
N TYR A 310 -6.07 -21.44 -21.78
CA TYR A 310 -6.25 -20.37 -22.76
C TYR A 310 -5.07 -20.24 -23.72
N LEU A 311 -3.85 -20.49 -23.23
CA LEU A 311 -2.60 -20.38 -23.99
C LEU A 311 -1.99 -21.77 -24.17
N THR A 312 -1.70 -22.18 -25.40
CA THR A 312 -0.96 -23.41 -25.65
C THR A 312 0.46 -23.28 -25.11
N ALA A 313 1.02 -24.38 -24.60
CA ALA A 313 2.46 -24.42 -24.44
C ALA A 313 3.05 -24.22 -25.83
N SER A 314 3.73 -23.08 -26.05
CA SER A 314 4.53 -22.91 -27.27
C SER A 314 5.38 -24.17 -27.36
N ALA A 315 5.29 -24.88 -28.48
CA ALA A 315 6.19 -26.00 -28.73
C ALA A 315 7.59 -25.43 -28.48
N SER A 316 8.22 -25.87 -27.37
CA SER A 316 9.56 -25.44 -27.02
C SER A 316 10.34 -25.62 -28.32
N PRO A 317 10.94 -24.55 -28.88
CA PRO A 317 11.50 -24.60 -30.22
C PRO A 317 12.33 -25.87 -30.27
N GLU A 318 11.93 -26.84 -31.11
CA GLU A 318 12.65 -28.10 -31.18
C GLU A 318 14.12 -27.72 -31.28
N PRO A 319 14.98 -28.25 -30.40
CA PRO A 319 16.38 -27.87 -30.38
C PRO A 319 16.84 -27.99 -31.82
N ARG A 320 17.13 -26.85 -32.46
CA ARG A 320 17.44 -26.81 -33.89
C ARG A 320 18.53 -27.86 -34.06
N SER A 321 18.20 -28.96 -34.74
CA SER A 321 19.18 -29.99 -35.05
C SER A 321 20.29 -29.24 -35.75
N ARG A 322 21.44 -29.07 -35.08
CA ARG A 322 22.64 -28.52 -35.71
C ARG A 322 22.79 -29.30 -37.01
N VAL A 323 22.77 -28.59 -38.14
CA VAL A 323 23.02 -29.24 -39.42
C VAL A 323 24.44 -29.79 -39.31
N PRO A 324 24.66 -31.11 -39.43
CA PRO A 324 26.01 -31.66 -39.43
C PRO A 324 26.75 -31.08 -40.64
N GLY A 325 27.66 -30.14 -40.42
CA GLY A 325 28.46 -29.49 -41.47
C GLY A 325 28.46 -27.96 -41.49
N GLU A 326 27.77 -27.26 -40.58
CA GLU A 326 28.12 -25.86 -40.31
C GLU A 326 29.43 -25.83 -39.54
N ASP A 327 30.50 -25.72 -40.33
CA ASP A 327 31.87 -25.40 -39.96
C ASP A 327 31.86 -24.25 -38.95
N ASP A 328 32.35 -24.53 -37.73
CA ASP A 328 32.62 -23.52 -36.71
C ASP A 328 33.73 -22.62 -37.28
N GLY A 329 33.33 -21.64 -38.09
CA GLY A 329 34.21 -20.72 -38.78
C GLY A 329 35.24 -20.18 -37.80
N ASP A 330 36.50 -20.48 -38.10
CA ASP A 330 37.68 -19.97 -37.41
C ASP A 330 37.49 -18.45 -37.21
N PRO A 331 37.59 -17.93 -35.98
CA PRO A 331 37.32 -16.52 -35.71
C PRO A 331 38.25 -15.66 -36.56
N ASP A 332 37.69 -14.82 -37.44
CA ASP A 332 38.47 -13.86 -38.22
C ASP A 332 39.24 -12.96 -37.24
N PRO A 333 40.58 -12.99 -37.21
CA PRO A 333 41.40 -12.24 -36.26
C PRO A 333 41.37 -10.72 -36.51
N ARG A 334 40.42 -10.23 -37.32
CA ARG A 334 40.22 -8.83 -37.67
C ARG A 334 38.95 -8.22 -37.12
N ASP A 335 38.14 -8.95 -36.35
CA ASP A 335 37.03 -8.32 -35.63
C ASP A 335 37.57 -7.57 -34.39
N PRO A 336 37.55 -6.23 -34.37
CA PRO A 336 38.00 -5.48 -33.22
C PRO A 336 37.06 -5.73 -32.03
N ASP A 337 37.64 -5.91 -30.84
CA ASP A 337 36.90 -5.97 -29.58
C ASP A 337 35.87 -4.82 -29.52
N PRO A 338 34.59 -5.09 -29.21
CA PRO A 338 33.59 -4.04 -29.10
C PRO A 338 34.00 -3.05 -28.00
N ASP A 339 34.00 -1.76 -28.32
CA ASP A 339 34.39 -0.70 -27.39
C ASP A 339 33.42 -0.75 -26.19
N PRO A 340 33.91 -0.87 -24.94
CA PRO A 340 33.06 -0.92 -23.74
C PRO A 340 32.22 0.36 -23.53
N ARG A 341 32.35 1.37 -24.39
CA ARG A 341 31.54 2.59 -24.41
C ARG A 341 30.38 2.55 -25.42
N ASP A 342 30.27 1.51 -26.23
CA ASP A 342 29.14 1.39 -27.15
C ASP A 342 27.85 1.09 -26.37
N PRO A 343 26.78 1.88 -26.57
CA PRO A 343 25.52 1.66 -25.86
C PRO A 343 24.93 0.32 -26.29
N VAL A 344 24.69 -0.55 -25.31
CA VAL A 344 23.95 -1.80 -25.51
C VAL A 344 22.61 -1.48 -26.16
N PRO A 345 22.29 -2.01 -27.36
CA PRO A 345 21.01 -1.75 -27.98
C PRO A 345 19.90 -2.24 -27.05
N ALA A 346 18.88 -1.41 -26.85
CA ALA A 346 17.74 -1.74 -26.01
C ALA A 346 17.09 -3.04 -26.51
N VAL A 347 16.97 -4.03 -25.62
CA VAL A 347 16.20 -5.25 -25.87
C VAL A 347 14.76 -4.82 -26.14
N PRO A 348 14.16 -5.16 -27.30
CA PRO A 348 12.77 -4.82 -27.58
C PRO A 348 11.84 -5.42 -26.53
N ASP A 349 10.87 -4.63 -26.05
CA ASP A 349 9.74 -5.16 -25.27
C ASP A 349 9.00 -6.19 -26.14
N PRO A 350 8.87 -7.46 -25.70
CA PRO A 350 8.17 -8.49 -26.47
C PRO A 350 6.68 -8.18 -26.72
N ARG A 351 6.10 -7.13 -26.12
CA ARG A 351 4.68 -6.77 -26.19
C ARG A 351 4.31 -5.65 -27.17
N GLY A 352 5.26 -5.10 -27.93
CA GLY A 352 4.96 -4.26 -29.11
C GLY A 352 4.25 -2.92 -28.85
N TYR A 353 4.38 -2.31 -27.67
CA TYR A 353 3.77 -1.00 -27.39
C TYR A 353 4.56 0.15 -28.05
N VAL A 354 3.90 0.91 -28.93
CA VAL A 354 4.48 2.14 -29.53
C VAL A 354 4.18 3.34 -28.63
N THR A 355 5.23 3.99 -28.11
CA THR A 355 5.13 5.29 -27.42
C THR A 355 5.13 6.45 -28.42
N PRO A 356 4.26 7.47 -28.29
CA PRO A 356 4.32 8.66 -29.13
C PRO A 356 5.52 9.55 -28.76
N ASP A 357 6.17 10.14 -29.78
CA ASP A 357 7.33 11.03 -29.65
C ASP A 357 6.98 12.33 -28.90
N ARG A 358 7.90 12.78 -28.05
CA ARG A 358 7.89 14.05 -27.31
C ARG A 358 7.63 15.28 -28.19
N ARG A 359 7.93 15.24 -29.50
CA ARG A 359 7.61 16.33 -30.44
C ARG A 359 6.11 16.59 -30.58
N THR A 360 5.26 15.57 -30.48
CA THR A 360 3.82 15.69 -30.66
C THR A 360 3.16 16.46 -29.50
N VAL A 361 3.69 16.35 -28.29
CA VAL A 361 3.17 17.05 -27.10
C VAL A 361 3.52 18.54 -27.13
N ALA A 362 4.71 18.90 -27.62
CA ALA A 362 5.15 20.29 -27.70
C ALA A 362 4.35 21.12 -28.72
N GLN A 363 3.90 20.51 -29.83
CA GLN A 363 3.10 21.19 -30.85
C GLN A 363 1.69 21.56 -30.38
N VAL A 364 1.10 20.76 -29.48
CA VAL A 364 -0.24 21.04 -28.92
C VAL A 364 -0.21 22.23 -27.96
N LEU A 365 0.87 22.37 -27.19
CA LEU A 365 1.00 23.47 -26.20
C LEU A 365 1.29 24.83 -26.83
N ALA A 366 1.82 24.87 -28.06
CA ALA A 366 2.11 26.12 -28.78
C ALA A 366 0.86 26.82 -29.35
N GLN A 367 -0.31 26.18 -29.32
CA GLN A 367 -1.55 26.72 -29.92
C GLN A 367 -2.47 27.46 -28.93
N VAL A 368 -2.07 27.63 -27.67
CA VAL A 368 -2.88 28.33 -26.66
C VAL A 368 -2.59 29.84 -26.68
N PRO A 369 -3.57 30.72 -26.98
CA PRO A 369 -3.34 32.16 -27.07
C PRO A 369 -3.06 32.80 -25.70
N THR A 370 -1.97 33.56 -25.61
CA THR A 370 -1.45 34.24 -24.41
C THR A 370 -2.43 35.26 -23.79
N ASN A 371 -3.41 35.68 -24.57
CA ASN A 371 -4.37 36.74 -24.25
C ASN A 371 -5.44 36.29 -23.23
N ALA A 372 -5.63 34.98 -23.07
CA ALA A 372 -6.61 34.39 -22.14
C ALA A 372 -6.18 34.48 -20.67
N LEU A 373 -4.86 34.48 -20.40
CA LEU A 373 -4.32 34.52 -19.04
C LEU A 373 -4.38 35.91 -18.40
N GLY A 374 -4.35 36.99 -19.19
CA GLY A 374 -4.29 38.37 -18.70
C GLY A 374 -5.59 38.90 -18.07
N ARG A 375 -6.75 38.28 -18.32
CA ARG A 375 -8.05 38.75 -17.78
C ARG A 375 -8.41 38.17 -16.41
N LEU A 376 -7.78 37.07 -16.01
CA LEU A 376 -8.02 36.39 -14.73
C LEU A 376 -7.30 37.04 -13.54
N TRP A 377 -6.24 37.82 -13.78
CA TRP A 377 -5.37 38.34 -12.71
C TRP A 377 -5.81 39.66 -12.07
N ARG A 378 -6.70 40.44 -12.72
CA ARG A 378 -7.08 41.78 -12.23
C ARG A 378 -7.92 41.83 -10.94
N PRO A 379 -8.73 40.83 -10.55
CA PRO A 379 -9.51 40.92 -9.30
C PRO A 379 -8.67 40.66 -8.03
N LEU A 380 -7.52 40.00 -8.13
CA LEU A 380 -6.74 39.54 -6.97
C LEU A 380 -5.84 40.62 -6.34
N ALA A 381 -5.57 41.72 -7.06
CA ALA A 381 -4.70 42.80 -6.56
C ALA A 381 -5.36 43.70 -5.49
N LYS A 382 -6.62 43.43 -5.09
CA LYS A 382 -7.36 44.21 -4.09
C LYS A 382 -7.46 43.57 -2.70
N GLN A 383 -6.89 42.39 -2.50
CA GLN A 383 -6.82 41.75 -1.19
C GLN A 383 -5.35 41.76 -0.76
N ASP A 384 -5.05 42.25 0.45
CA ASP A 384 -3.71 42.20 1.03
C ASP A 384 -3.25 40.74 1.11
N LEU A 385 -2.32 40.36 0.23
CA LEU A 385 -1.78 39.01 0.09
C LEU A 385 -0.33 38.95 0.62
N ASP A 386 -0.08 39.59 1.76
CA ASP A 386 1.25 39.62 2.42
C ASP A 386 1.78 38.22 2.79
N TRP A 387 0.93 37.20 2.78
CA TRP A 387 1.33 35.82 3.06
C TRP A 387 1.94 35.08 1.85
N LEU A 388 1.72 35.56 0.60
CA LEU A 388 2.32 34.97 -0.61
C LEU A 388 3.83 35.21 -0.72
N THR A 389 4.38 36.15 0.04
CA THR A 389 5.81 36.50 0.06
C THR A 389 6.56 35.83 1.22
N SER A 390 5.89 35.05 2.07
CA SER A 390 6.54 34.31 3.16
C SER A 390 7.32 33.11 2.60
N VAL A 391 8.60 33.00 3.00
CA VAL A 391 9.50 31.93 2.54
C VAL A 391 9.73 30.91 3.66
N PRO A 392 9.48 29.61 3.43
CA PRO A 392 8.84 29.02 2.24
C PRO A 392 7.30 29.00 2.37
N PRO A 393 6.54 29.15 1.26
CA PRO A 393 5.09 29.02 1.32
C PRO A 393 4.68 27.56 1.52
N PRO A 394 3.65 27.27 2.34
CA PRO A 394 3.15 25.91 2.53
C PRO A 394 2.53 25.35 1.25
N ARG A 395 2.72 24.04 1.05
CA ARG A 395 2.31 23.30 -0.15
C ARG A 395 0.82 22.99 -0.07
N LEU A 396 0.05 23.55 -1.01
CA LEU A 396 -1.38 23.36 -1.28
C LEU A 396 -2.37 24.20 -0.44
N TYR A 397 -3.08 25.08 -1.13
CA TYR A 397 -4.39 25.61 -0.72
C TYR A 397 -5.40 25.35 -1.85
N LEU A 398 -6.63 25.00 -1.47
CA LEU A 398 -7.77 24.95 -2.38
C LEU A 398 -8.53 26.28 -2.24
N LEU A 399 -8.53 27.09 -3.29
CA LEU A 399 -9.35 28.30 -3.36
C LEU A 399 -10.66 27.96 -4.06
N THR A 400 -11.76 28.04 -3.33
CA THR A 400 -13.13 27.90 -3.88
C THR A 400 -13.78 29.27 -3.97
N GLY A 401 -14.41 29.57 -5.09
CA GLY A 401 -15.18 30.80 -5.28
C GLY A 401 -16.29 30.59 -6.31
N THR A 402 -17.19 31.55 -6.43
CA THR A 402 -18.26 31.49 -7.44
C THR A 402 -17.94 32.41 -8.61
N VAL A 403 -18.05 31.89 -9.84
CA VAL A 403 -18.02 32.69 -11.07
C VAL A 403 -19.40 32.60 -11.71
N ASP A 404 -20.04 33.76 -11.93
CA ASP A 404 -21.41 33.86 -12.49
C ASP A 404 -22.45 33.00 -11.74
N GLY A 405 -22.35 32.93 -10.41
CA GLY A 405 -23.29 32.20 -9.55
C GLY A 405 -23.09 30.68 -9.53
N LYS A 406 -22.01 30.16 -10.12
CA LYS A 406 -21.64 28.74 -10.08
C LYS A 406 -20.33 28.55 -9.31
N GLU A 407 -20.28 27.53 -8.45
CA GLU A 407 -19.05 27.17 -7.74
C GLU A 407 -17.96 26.74 -8.73
N ALA A 408 -16.76 27.31 -8.55
CA ALA A 408 -15.55 26.95 -9.25
C ALA A 408 -14.40 26.82 -8.24
N GLY A 409 -13.64 25.73 -8.34
CA GLY A 409 -12.41 25.53 -7.57
C GLY A 409 -11.18 25.79 -8.43
N ILE A 410 -10.17 26.43 -7.87
CA ILE A 410 -8.83 26.52 -8.47
C ILE A 410 -7.89 25.62 -7.66
N LEU A 411 -7.29 24.64 -8.32
CA LEU A 411 -6.27 23.76 -7.74
C LEU A 411 -4.88 24.29 -8.17
N ALA A 412 -4.08 24.73 -7.20
CA ALA A 412 -2.70 25.14 -7.45
C ALA A 412 -1.77 23.92 -7.38
N LEU A 413 -1.43 23.34 -8.54
CA LEU A 413 -0.42 22.28 -8.67
C LEU A 413 0.92 22.87 -9.08
N GLY A 414 1.66 23.48 -8.15
CA GLY A 414 2.96 24.09 -8.49
C GLY A 414 2.88 25.03 -9.71
N LYS A 415 3.96 25.17 -10.49
CA LYS A 415 4.12 26.19 -11.56
C LYS A 415 3.08 26.18 -12.70
N VAL A 416 2.08 25.29 -12.71
CA VAL A 416 1.03 25.27 -13.73
C VAL A 416 -0.33 25.11 -13.07
N GLY A 417 -1.19 26.14 -13.15
CA GLY A 417 -2.58 26.06 -12.71
C GLY A 417 -3.47 25.46 -13.82
N MET A 418 -4.37 24.54 -13.46
CA MET A 418 -5.37 23.97 -14.35
C MET A 418 -6.78 24.36 -13.88
N LEU A 419 -7.63 24.83 -14.78
CA LEU A 419 -9.04 25.11 -14.52
C LEU A 419 -9.88 23.87 -14.82
N VAL A 420 -10.75 23.47 -13.88
CA VAL A 420 -11.73 22.41 -14.10
C VAL A 420 -13.10 23.06 -14.26
N ALA A 421 -13.73 22.90 -15.43
CA ALA A 421 -15.10 23.35 -15.66
C ALA A 421 -16.09 22.27 -15.23
N PRO A 422 -17.23 22.62 -14.60
CA PRO A 422 -18.27 21.64 -14.28
C PRO A 422 -18.98 21.18 -15.57
N GLY A 423 -19.03 19.86 -15.77
CA GLY A 423 -19.72 19.21 -16.87
C GLY A 423 -21.24 19.42 -16.84
N SER A 424 -21.83 19.58 -18.02
CA SER A 424 -23.26 19.75 -18.24
C SER A 424 -24.07 18.52 -17.80
N ALA A 425 -24.95 18.67 -16.82
CA ALA A 425 -26.04 17.73 -16.57
C ALA A 425 -27.01 17.77 -17.75
N GLY A 426 -27.20 16.62 -18.41
CA GLY A 426 -28.23 16.42 -19.42
C GLY A 426 -29.63 16.64 -18.84
N LYS A 427 -30.48 17.33 -19.60
CA LYS A 427 -31.91 17.44 -19.33
C LYS A 427 -32.61 16.18 -19.85
N SER A 428 -33.56 15.68 -19.07
CA SER A 428 -34.70 14.86 -19.52
C SER A 428 -35.54 15.60 -20.54
#